data_AF-A0A4R3G6F4-F1
#
_entry.id   AF-A0A4R3G6F4-F1
#
_cell.length_a   1.000
_cell.length_b   1.000
_cell.length_c   1.000
_cell.angle_alpha   90.00
_cell.angle_beta   90.00
_cell.angle_gamma   90.00
#
_symmetry.space_group_name_H-M   'P 1'
#
loop_
_entity.id
_entity.type
_entity.pdbx_description
1 polymer ?
#
loop_
_entity_poly.entity_id
_entity_poly.type
_entity_poly.pdbx_seq_one_letter_code
_entity_poly.pdbx_strand_id
1 'polypeptide(L)'
;MTKKVELTLACGDYEIVRALKEGTVRPDGIELTILTEMDSTTRHWRFLRNGEFDVAEVSLSSYMAAKTRGLPFDAIPVFLHRRFRHGFIFTHTASSIREPKDLIGRKVGVKSYLVTASLWLRGLLEGEYGVPHQSIEWYSELDEDVDYTLPSGLKLHKIAEDKSIEQMLVDGEIDALLHPDLIAPIKKRDPRVGRLFPNYKAEEIAYYERTGIFPIMHVMGIRPDIVVRHPWVPINLYIAFEEAKQVAMKRMENPRIVPLAWYREAWEEQQAILGDDPWAYGVEGQNARTLETVIGYAHQQGLIDRKVAISDLFLDVSQGRKRGDKHRV
;
A
#
# COMPACT_ATOMS: atom_id res chain seq x y z
N MET A 1 33.59 -22.46 -3.35
CA MET A 1 32.34 -21.77 -3.69
C MET A 1 32.34 -20.44 -2.96
N THR A 2 32.01 -19.33 -3.63
CA THR A 2 31.85 -18.03 -2.98
C THR A 2 30.62 -18.09 -2.05
N LYS A 3 30.77 -17.63 -0.80
CA LYS A 3 29.68 -17.66 0.20
C LYS A 3 28.71 -16.52 -0.09
N LYS A 4 27.41 -16.82 -0.17
CA LYS A 4 26.33 -15.83 -0.30
C LYS A 4 25.79 -15.40 1.06
N VAL A 5 25.15 -14.23 1.12
CA VAL A 5 24.36 -13.81 2.27
C VAL A 5 22.98 -14.46 2.16
N GLU A 6 22.59 -15.24 3.17
CA GLU A 6 21.27 -15.84 3.25
C GLU A 6 20.32 -14.87 3.95
N LEU A 7 19.21 -14.51 3.30
CA LEU A 7 18.20 -13.59 3.84
C LEU A 7 16.79 -14.16 3.67
N THR A 8 15.92 -13.89 4.64
CA THR A 8 14.48 -14.12 4.54
C THR A 8 13.76 -12.92 3.93
N LEU A 9 12.86 -13.18 2.98
CA LEU A 9 11.99 -12.17 2.38
C LEU A 9 10.52 -12.57 2.57
N ALA A 10 9.77 -11.77 3.32
CA ALA A 10 8.31 -11.94 3.43
C ALA A 10 7.57 -10.93 2.55
N CYS A 11 6.69 -11.36 1.65
CA CYS A 11 5.90 -10.46 0.80
C CYS A 11 4.62 -11.13 0.30
N GLY A 12 3.77 -10.41 -0.45
CA GLY A 12 2.64 -11.02 -1.15
C GLY A 12 3.08 -11.88 -2.34
N ASP A 13 2.24 -12.85 -2.72
CA ASP A 13 2.43 -13.69 -3.91
C ASP A 13 1.99 -12.95 -5.19
N TYR A 14 2.82 -12.01 -5.65
CA TYR A 14 2.54 -11.19 -6.83
C TYR A 14 3.33 -11.68 -8.06
N GLU A 15 2.77 -11.48 -9.26
CA GLU A 15 3.48 -11.81 -10.51
C GLU A 15 4.82 -11.05 -10.61
N ILE A 16 4.87 -9.79 -10.17
CA ILE A 16 6.09 -8.95 -10.13
C ILE A 16 7.18 -9.45 -9.16
N VAL A 17 6.89 -10.45 -8.33
CA VAL A 17 7.87 -11.13 -7.45
C VAL A 17 8.16 -12.56 -7.94
N ARG A 18 7.33 -13.12 -8.83
CA ARG A 18 7.40 -14.52 -9.25
C ARG A 18 8.79 -14.93 -9.75
N ALA A 19 9.47 -14.08 -10.52
CA ALA A 19 10.81 -14.38 -11.02
C ALA A 19 11.87 -14.54 -9.92
N LEU A 20 11.73 -13.81 -8.80
CA LEU A 20 12.56 -14.00 -7.59
C LEU A 20 12.21 -15.31 -6.89
N LYS A 21 10.90 -15.58 -6.71
CA LYS A 21 10.39 -16.80 -6.05
C LYS A 21 10.82 -18.07 -6.79
N GLU A 22 10.82 -18.04 -8.12
CA GLU A 22 11.25 -19.16 -8.96
C GLU A 22 12.77 -19.18 -9.21
N GLY A 23 13.51 -18.15 -8.76
CA GLY A 23 14.96 -18.05 -8.88
C GLY A 23 15.48 -17.85 -10.31
N THR A 24 14.62 -17.40 -11.23
CA THR A 24 15.00 -17.00 -12.59
C THR A 24 15.65 -15.61 -12.61
N VAL A 25 15.28 -14.76 -11.66
CA VAL A 25 16.01 -13.55 -11.27
C VAL A 25 16.57 -13.79 -9.88
N ARG A 26 17.82 -13.38 -9.64
CA ARG A 26 18.48 -13.52 -8.34
C ARG A 26 19.25 -12.27 -7.99
N PRO A 27 19.11 -11.74 -6.76
CA PRO A 27 19.98 -10.67 -6.30
C PRO A 27 21.44 -11.14 -6.24
N ASP A 28 22.35 -10.32 -6.77
CA ASP A 28 23.78 -10.64 -6.73
C ASP A 28 24.29 -10.77 -5.29
N GLY A 29 25.08 -11.80 -5.03
CA GLY A 29 25.64 -12.10 -3.69
C GLY A 29 24.64 -12.58 -2.63
N ILE A 30 23.34 -12.69 -2.93
CA ILE A 30 22.29 -13.00 -1.96
C ILE A 30 21.56 -14.29 -2.34
N GLU A 31 21.22 -15.10 -1.34
CA GLU A 31 20.30 -16.24 -1.45
C GLU A 31 19.04 -15.94 -0.63
N LEU A 32 17.87 -15.98 -1.26
CA LEU A 32 16.61 -15.60 -0.63
C LEU A 32 15.76 -16.81 -0.24
N THR A 33 15.31 -16.83 1.01
CA THR A 33 14.17 -17.65 1.44
C THR A 33 12.91 -16.81 1.36
N ILE A 34 12.04 -17.04 0.37
CA ILE A 34 10.86 -16.19 0.09
C ILE A 34 9.59 -16.81 0.69
N LEU A 35 8.88 -16.04 1.52
CA LEU A 35 7.68 -16.44 2.26
C LEU A 35 6.47 -15.64 1.76
N THR A 36 5.54 -16.29 1.05
CA THR A 36 4.41 -15.62 0.39
C THR A 36 3.03 -15.92 0.97
N GLU A 37 2.93 -16.87 1.89
CA GLU A 37 1.63 -17.42 2.35
C GLU A 37 0.92 -16.57 3.42
N MET A 38 1.60 -15.56 3.97
CA MET A 38 1.02 -14.68 4.99
C MET A 38 0.16 -13.59 4.37
N ASP A 39 -0.98 -13.30 5.01
CA ASP A 39 -1.71 -12.07 4.73
C ASP A 39 -0.90 -10.82 5.15
N SER A 40 -1.34 -9.66 4.68
CA SER A 40 -0.60 -8.41 4.89
C SER A 40 -0.55 -8.03 6.38
N THR A 41 -1.65 -8.16 7.12
CA THR A 41 -1.72 -7.78 8.54
C THR A 41 -0.77 -8.63 9.37
N THR A 42 -0.82 -9.96 9.19
CA THR A 42 0.09 -10.90 9.89
C THR A 42 1.55 -10.60 9.57
N ARG A 43 1.88 -10.36 8.31
CA ARG A 43 3.26 -10.07 7.87
C ARG A 43 3.77 -8.75 8.47
N HIS A 44 2.98 -7.68 8.40
CA HIS A 44 3.37 -6.36 8.91
C HIS A 44 3.63 -6.42 10.41
N TRP A 45 2.74 -7.08 11.16
CA TRP A 45 2.85 -7.24 12.60
C TRP A 45 4.12 -8.00 12.98
N ARG A 46 4.37 -9.17 12.37
CA ARG A 46 5.56 -10.00 12.65
C ARG A 46 6.88 -9.30 12.31
N PHE A 47 6.90 -8.46 11.28
CA PHE A 47 8.09 -7.68 10.95
C PHE A 47 8.28 -6.50 11.91
N LEU A 48 7.30 -5.61 12.05
CA LEU A 48 7.44 -4.35 12.78
C LEU A 48 7.46 -4.50 14.31
N ARG A 49 6.90 -5.59 14.86
CA ARG A 49 6.95 -5.86 16.31
C ARG A 49 8.08 -6.81 16.70
N ASN A 50 8.29 -7.88 15.92
CA ASN A 50 9.19 -8.97 16.33
C ASN A 50 10.49 -9.05 15.52
N GLY A 51 10.62 -8.31 14.41
CA GLY A 51 11.81 -8.36 13.54
C GLY A 51 12.08 -9.76 12.98
N GLU A 52 11.02 -10.55 12.74
CA GLU A 52 11.10 -11.97 12.40
C GLU A 52 11.69 -12.26 11.01
N PHE A 53 11.77 -11.25 10.15
CA PHE A 53 12.29 -11.37 8.79
C PHE A 53 13.42 -10.36 8.57
N ASP A 54 14.35 -10.73 7.70
CA ASP A 54 15.44 -9.86 7.27
C ASP A 54 14.91 -8.71 6.41
N VAL A 55 14.00 -9.04 5.50
CA VAL A 55 13.34 -8.13 4.57
C VAL A 55 11.84 -8.46 4.53
N ALA A 56 10.97 -7.45 4.56
CA ALA A 56 9.53 -7.69 4.45
C ALA A 56 8.78 -6.54 3.76
N GLU A 57 7.77 -6.90 2.97
CA GLU A 57 6.78 -5.94 2.50
C GLU A 57 5.91 -5.47 3.68
N VAL A 58 5.83 -4.15 3.87
CA VAL A 58 5.14 -3.52 5.00
C VAL A 58 4.25 -2.35 4.57
N SER A 59 3.17 -2.13 5.32
CA SER A 59 2.33 -0.92 5.20
C SER A 59 3.19 0.35 5.26
N LEU A 60 3.13 1.19 4.22
CA LEU A 60 3.84 2.48 4.18
C LEU A 60 3.50 3.36 5.39
N SER A 61 2.24 3.41 5.83
CA SER A 61 1.83 4.19 6.98
C SER A 61 2.44 3.66 8.28
N SER A 62 2.39 2.35 8.50
CA SER A 62 2.95 1.69 9.68
C SER A 62 4.47 1.86 9.71
N TYR A 63 5.13 1.77 8.55
CA TYR A 63 6.55 2.06 8.40
C TYR A 63 6.91 3.50 8.74
N MET A 64 6.19 4.50 8.19
CA MET A 64 6.43 5.92 8.53
C MET A 64 6.26 6.17 10.03
N ALA A 65 5.26 5.56 10.66
CA ALA A 65 5.02 5.67 12.08
C ALA A 65 6.13 5.01 12.91
N ALA A 66 6.58 3.82 12.51
CA ALA A 66 7.70 3.13 13.15
C ALA A 66 9.00 3.95 13.04
N LYS A 67 9.33 4.43 11.83
CA LYS A 67 10.53 5.20 11.53
C LYS A 67 10.58 6.51 12.30
N THR A 68 9.47 7.25 12.33
CA THR A 68 9.41 8.55 13.03
C THR A 68 9.52 8.44 14.55
N ARG A 69 9.18 7.27 15.11
CA ARG A 69 9.33 6.91 16.53
C ARG A 69 10.68 6.28 16.88
N GLY A 70 11.59 6.19 15.91
CA GLY A 70 12.95 5.67 16.13
C GLY A 70 13.02 4.14 16.26
N LEU A 71 12.00 3.40 15.81
CA LEU A 71 12.10 1.95 15.72
C LEU A 71 13.16 1.55 14.68
N PRO A 72 13.91 0.45 14.92
CA PRO A 72 15.07 0.08 14.12
C PRO A 72 14.64 -0.63 12.83
N PHE A 73 13.99 0.11 11.92
CA PHE A 73 13.63 -0.37 10.59
C PHE A 73 14.03 0.66 9.53
N ASP A 74 14.59 0.16 8.43
CA ASP A 74 14.83 0.92 7.21
C ASP A 74 13.94 0.39 6.09
N ALA A 75 13.89 1.08 4.96
CA ALA A 75 13.19 0.62 3.78
C ALA A 75 13.97 0.92 2.50
N ILE A 76 13.86 0.02 1.52
CA ILE A 76 14.22 0.29 0.13
C ILE A 76 12.98 0.73 -0.64
N PRO A 77 13.10 1.63 -1.63
CA PRO A 77 11.96 2.21 -2.35
C PRO A 77 11.38 1.24 -3.41
N VAL A 78 11.00 0.04 -2.97
CA VAL A 78 10.31 -1.00 -3.75
C VAL A 78 8.86 -1.05 -3.28
N PHE A 79 7.92 -0.95 -4.23
CA PHE A 79 6.49 -0.74 -3.96
C PHE A 79 5.64 -1.83 -4.60
N LEU A 80 5.58 -3.00 -3.97
CA LEU A 80 4.91 -4.19 -4.53
C LEU A 80 3.39 -4.03 -4.62
N HIS A 81 2.80 -3.21 -3.74
CA HIS A 81 1.37 -2.98 -3.72
C HIS A 81 1.03 -1.51 -3.98
N ARG A 82 0.34 -1.28 -5.08
CA ARG A 82 -0.31 -0.01 -5.46
C ARG A 82 -1.78 -0.24 -5.71
N ARG A 83 -2.62 0.74 -5.38
CA ARG A 83 -4.06 0.64 -5.64
C ARG A 83 -4.77 1.97 -5.54
N PHE A 84 -5.63 2.29 -6.50
CA PHE A 84 -6.63 3.34 -6.28
C PHE A 84 -7.62 2.95 -5.19
N ARG A 85 -8.19 3.95 -4.52
CA ARG A 85 -9.00 3.71 -3.32
C ARG A 85 -10.46 4.17 -3.43
N HIS A 86 -10.87 4.88 -4.47
CA HIS A 86 -12.26 5.31 -4.63
C HIS A 86 -13.24 4.13 -4.61
N GLY A 87 -12.87 3.01 -5.25
CA GLY A 87 -13.69 1.81 -5.23
C GLY A 87 -13.90 1.20 -3.83
N PHE A 88 -13.09 1.55 -2.83
CA PHE A 88 -13.04 0.86 -1.54
C PHE A 88 -13.78 1.59 -0.41
N ILE A 89 -14.73 2.46 -0.78
CA ILE A 89 -15.67 3.08 0.13
C ILE A 89 -17.04 2.45 -0.11
N PHE A 90 -17.50 1.70 0.89
CA PHE A 90 -18.75 0.96 0.84
C PHE A 90 -19.80 1.65 1.69
N THR A 91 -21.06 1.59 1.28
CA THR A 91 -22.18 2.21 1.98
C THR A 91 -23.31 1.23 2.16
N HIS A 92 -24.07 1.38 3.25
CA HIS A 92 -25.34 0.69 3.38
C HIS A 92 -26.33 1.31 2.37
N THR A 93 -27.01 0.49 1.56
CA THR A 93 -27.85 1.01 0.46
C THR A 93 -29.10 1.74 0.93
N ALA A 94 -29.60 1.45 2.14
CA ALA A 94 -30.68 2.20 2.76
C ALA A 94 -30.21 3.49 3.48
N SER A 95 -28.90 3.74 3.59
CA SER A 95 -28.39 5.01 4.12
C SER A 95 -28.80 6.17 3.21
N SER A 96 -28.73 7.41 3.71
CA SER A 96 -28.97 8.61 2.91
C SER A 96 -27.71 9.13 2.21
N ILE A 97 -26.59 8.40 2.24
CA ILE A 97 -25.33 8.81 1.64
C ILE A 97 -25.42 8.66 0.11
N ARG A 98 -25.23 9.75 -0.63
CA ARG A 98 -25.27 9.80 -2.09
C ARG A 98 -24.00 10.40 -2.68
N GLU A 99 -23.33 11.28 -1.94
CA GLU A 99 -22.05 11.86 -2.33
C GLU A 99 -21.06 11.88 -1.15
N PRO A 100 -19.75 12.08 -1.38
CA PRO A 100 -18.75 12.05 -0.31
C PRO A 100 -19.05 12.98 0.87
N LYS A 101 -19.59 14.17 0.63
CA LYS A 101 -19.94 15.14 1.69
C LYS A 101 -21.00 14.64 2.66
N ASP A 102 -21.83 13.69 2.27
CA ASP A 102 -22.84 13.10 3.15
C ASP A 102 -22.23 12.25 4.28
N LEU A 103 -20.92 11.93 4.19
CA LEU A 103 -20.18 11.27 5.26
C LEU A 103 -19.96 12.16 6.49
N ILE A 104 -20.07 13.48 6.35
CA ILE A 104 -19.90 14.42 7.46
C ILE A 104 -20.93 14.11 8.56
N GLY A 105 -20.46 13.86 9.77
CA GLY A 105 -21.28 13.52 10.94
C GLY A 105 -21.77 12.06 10.98
N ARG A 106 -21.36 11.21 10.04
CA ARG A 106 -21.80 9.81 9.96
C ARG A 106 -20.95 8.86 10.78
N LYS A 107 -21.51 7.67 11.03
CA LYS A 107 -20.79 6.53 11.61
C LYS A 107 -20.12 5.74 10.50
N VAL A 108 -18.79 5.69 10.54
CA VAL A 108 -18.01 5.09 9.46
C VAL A 108 -17.02 4.08 10.02
N GLY A 109 -17.07 2.87 9.47
CA GLY A 109 -16.17 1.78 9.83
C GLY A 109 -14.83 1.84 9.11
N VAL A 110 -13.82 1.25 9.74
CA VAL A 110 -12.52 0.88 9.18
C VAL A 110 -12.08 -0.47 9.73
N LYS A 111 -11.31 -1.26 8.97
CA LYS A 111 -10.71 -2.49 9.51
C LYS A 111 -9.66 -2.18 10.57
N SER A 112 -8.68 -1.36 10.23
CA SER A 112 -7.82 -0.63 11.17
C SER A 112 -7.73 0.82 10.71
N TYR A 113 -7.49 1.73 11.65
CA TYR A 113 -7.50 3.16 11.42
C TYR A 113 -6.22 3.64 10.73
N LEU A 114 -5.04 3.11 11.07
CA LEU A 114 -3.78 3.68 10.60
C LEU A 114 -3.18 3.01 9.36
N VAL A 115 -3.69 1.86 8.91
CA VAL A 115 -3.17 1.19 7.70
C VAL A 115 -3.23 2.10 6.46
N THR A 116 -2.28 1.93 5.53
CA THR A 116 -2.09 2.84 4.39
C THR A 116 -3.36 3.04 3.57
N ALA A 117 -4.19 2.00 3.40
CA ALA A 117 -5.45 2.10 2.68
C ALA A 117 -6.40 3.12 3.34
N SER A 118 -6.60 3.01 4.66
CA SER A 118 -7.44 3.92 5.45
C SER A 118 -6.87 5.34 5.45
N LEU A 119 -5.54 5.48 5.54
CA LEU A 119 -4.86 6.79 5.46
C LEU A 119 -5.13 7.48 4.11
N TRP A 120 -4.93 6.77 3.00
CA TRP A 120 -5.22 7.29 1.65
C TRP A 120 -6.69 7.64 1.48
N LEU A 121 -7.60 6.77 1.90
CA LEU A 121 -9.03 7.01 1.78
C LEU A 121 -9.47 8.28 2.51
N ARG A 122 -9.00 8.49 3.74
CA ARG A 122 -9.30 9.72 4.49
C ARG A 122 -8.64 10.95 3.89
N GLY A 123 -7.38 10.84 3.48
CA GLY A 123 -6.66 11.95 2.85
C GLY A 123 -7.30 12.39 1.53
N LEU A 124 -7.75 11.41 0.74
CA LEU A 124 -8.52 11.62 -0.49
C LEU A 124 -9.85 12.31 -0.19
N LEU A 125 -10.64 11.78 0.74
CA LEU A 125 -11.93 12.36 1.15
C LEU A 125 -11.78 13.82 1.61
N GLU A 126 -10.74 14.11 2.39
CA GLU A 126 -10.49 15.45 2.88
C GLU A 126 -9.97 16.40 1.80
N GLY A 127 -8.95 15.97 1.04
CA GLY A 127 -8.27 16.80 0.05
C GLY A 127 -9.07 17.03 -1.24
N GLU A 128 -9.71 15.99 -1.77
CA GLU A 128 -10.41 16.06 -3.06
C GLU A 128 -11.91 16.36 -2.91
N TYR A 129 -12.52 15.95 -1.79
CA TYR A 129 -13.97 16.05 -1.62
C TYR A 129 -14.41 16.97 -0.47
N GLY A 130 -13.47 17.53 0.29
CA GLY A 130 -13.77 18.46 1.37
C GLY A 130 -14.50 17.80 2.53
N VAL A 131 -14.16 16.54 2.85
CA VAL A 131 -14.72 15.77 3.97
C VAL A 131 -13.65 15.62 5.05
N PRO A 132 -13.61 16.52 6.06
CA PRO A 132 -12.58 16.46 7.08
C PRO A 132 -12.66 15.16 7.88
N HIS A 133 -11.55 14.46 8.09
CA HIS A 133 -11.55 13.18 8.81
C HIS A 133 -12.10 13.31 10.25
N GLN A 134 -11.94 14.46 10.90
CA GLN A 134 -12.47 14.73 12.25
C GLN A 134 -13.99 14.97 12.28
N SER A 135 -14.60 15.18 11.11
CA SER A 135 -16.05 15.37 11.01
C SER A 135 -16.84 14.06 11.05
N ILE A 136 -16.16 12.92 11.02
CA ILE A 136 -16.72 11.56 11.00
C ILE A 136 -16.58 10.91 12.38
N GLU A 137 -17.55 10.08 12.76
CA GLU A 137 -17.48 9.18 13.91
C GLU A 137 -16.96 7.81 13.47
N TRP A 138 -15.75 7.44 13.88
CA TRP A 138 -15.04 6.27 13.38
C TRP A 138 -15.23 5.04 14.28
N TYR A 139 -15.33 3.88 13.65
CA TYR A 139 -15.41 2.57 14.30
C TYR A 139 -14.33 1.64 13.72
N SER A 140 -13.47 1.06 14.57
CA SER A 140 -12.36 0.19 14.16
C SER A 140 -12.49 -1.23 14.71
N GLU A 141 -12.09 -2.22 13.92
CA GLU A 141 -12.15 -3.65 14.29
C GLU A 141 -10.83 -4.18 14.85
N LEU A 142 -9.71 -3.91 14.19
CA LEU A 142 -8.39 -4.41 14.55
C LEU A 142 -7.57 -3.36 15.29
N ASP A 143 -6.60 -3.84 16.08
CA ASP A 143 -5.62 -2.94 16.71
C ASP A 143 -4.62 -2.45 15.67
N GLU A 144 -3.89 -1.40 16.00
CA GLU A 144 -2.88 -0.86 15.10
C GLU A 144 -1.54 -1.59 15.24
N ASP A 145 -0.81 -1.73 14.12
CA ASP A 145 0.51 -2.35 14.10
C ASP A 145 1.51 -1.63 15.02
N VAL A 146 1.35 -0.30 15.18
CA VAL A 146 2.24 0.56 15.97
C VAL A 146 1.40 1.47 16.88
N ASP A 147 1.77 1.54 18.15
CA ASP A 147 1.09 2.35 19.17
C ASP A 147 1.08 3.83 18.77
N TYR A 148 -0.04 4.53 18.94
CA TYR A 148 -0.19 5.91 18.49
C TYR A 148 -1.02 6.74 19.47
N THR A 149 -0.88 8.06 19.36
CA THR A 149 -1.74 9.01 20.07
C THR A 149 -2.80 9.52 19.11
N LEU A 150 -4.07 9.38 19.50
CA LEU A 150 -5.18 9.91 18.72
C LEU A 150 -5.09 11.45 18.66
N PRO A 151 -5.25 12.06 17.48
CA PRO A 151 -5.38 13.50 17.37
C PRO A 151 -6.51 14.04 18.23
N SER A 152 -6.29 15.18 18.90
CA SER A 152 -7.34 15.84 19.68
C SER A 152 -8.56 16.12 18.82
N GLY A 153 -9.75 15.78 19.31
CA GLY A 153 -11.03 15.98 18.61
C GLY A 153 -11.46 14.84 17.70
N LEU A 154 -10.62 13.83 17.47
CA LEU A 154 -10.99 12.65 16.69
C LEU A 154 -11.91 11.72 17.50
N LYS A 155 -13.06 11.37 16.93
CA LYS A 155 -13.99 10.37 17.49
C LYS A 155 -13.68 9.01 16.91
N LEU A 156 -12.92 8.18 17.64
CA LEU A 156 -12.63 6.80 17.26
C LEU A 156 -13.06 5.84 18.36
N HIS A 157 -13.85 4.85 17.98
CA HIS A 157 -14.33 3.79 18.84
C HIS A 157 -13.79 2.44 18.37
N LYS A 158 -13.38 1.61 19.32
CA LYS A 158 -13.09 0.20 19.07
C LYS A 158 -14.40 -0.59 19.19
N ILE A 159 -14.73 -1.42 18.20
CA ILE A 159 -15.89 -2.31 18.30
C ILE A 159 -15.58 -3.49 19.23
N ALA A 160 -16.62 -4.13 19.77
CA ALA A 160 -16.47 -5.31 20.60
C ALA A 160 -15.84 -6.49 19.82
N GLU A 161 -15.09 -7.36 20.51
CA GLU A 161 -14.35 -8.47 19.86
C GLU A 161 -15.26 -9.50 19.18
N ASP A 162 -16.53 -9.60 19.58
CA ASP A 162 -17.53 -10.47 18.98
C ASP A 162 -18.26 -9.84 17.77
N LYS A 163 -17.96 -8.57 17.44
CA LYS A 163 -18.53 -7.85 16.31
C LYS A 163 -17.58 -7.82 15.10
N SER A 164 -18.18 -7.73 13.92
CA SER A 164 -17.49 -7.56 12.63
C SER A 164 -17.91 -6.24 12.00
N ILE A 165 -16.93 -5.43 11.55
CA ILE A 165 -17.24 -4.13 10.93
C ILE A 165 -17.99 -4.27 9.60
N GLU A 166 -17.71 -5.36 8.86
CA GLU A 166 -18.45 -5.67 7.63
C GLU A 166 -19.92 -6.01 7.94
N GLN A 167 -20.17 -6.77 9.01
CA GLN A 167 -21.52 -7.14 9.42
C GLN A 167 -22.30 -5.92 9.93
N MET A 168 -21.66 -5.03 10.71
CA MET A 168 -22.25 -3.77 11.14
C MET A 168 -22.70 -2.88 9.97
N LEU A 169 -21.98 -2.87 8.85
CA LEU A 169 -22.41 -2.17 7.63
C LEU A 169 -23.65 -2.82 7.01
N VAL A 170 -23.67 -4.15 6.95
CA VAL A 170 -24.80 -4.92 6.40
C VAL A 170 -26.07 -4.68 7.22
N ASP A 171 -25.93 -4.61 8.54
CA ASP A 171 -27.04 -4.44 9.49
C ASP A 171 -27.45 -2.97 9.68
N GLY A 172 -26.71 -2.03 9.09
CA GLY A 172 -26.98 -0.59 9.17
C GLY A 172 -26.61 0.03 10.53
N GLU A 173 -25.78 -0.63 11.34
CA GLU A 173 -25.23 -0.07 12.58
C GLU A 173 -24.21 1.05 12.29
N ILE A 174 -23.54 0.99 11.13
CA ILE A 174 -22.71 2.05 10.55
C ILE A 174 -23.21 2.38 9.14
N ASP A 175 -23.03 3.63 8.72
CA ASP A 175 -23.54 4.13 7.44
C ASP A 175 -22.62 3.79 6.26
N ALA A 176 -21.31 3.76 6.52
CA ALA A 176 -20.27 3.51 5.52
C ALA A 176 -19.06 2.76 6.09
N LEU A 177 -18.22 2.21 5.20
CA LEU A 177 -17.03 1.45 5.54
C LEU A 177 -15.90 1.77 4.55
N LEU A 178 -14.77 2.22 5.07
CA LEU A 178 -13.50 2.33 4.34
C LEU A 178 -12.71 1.04 4.58
N HIS A 179 -12.42 0.27 3.54
CA HIS A 179 -11.80 -1.05 3.70
C HIS A 179 -10.55 -1.24 2.83
N PRO A 180 -9.49 -1.93 3.30
CA PRO A 180 -8.32 -2.20 2.47
C PRO A 180 -8.61 -3.17 1.31
N ASP A 181 -9.63 -4.00 1.45
CA ASP A 181 -9.96 -5.10 0.53
C ASP A 181 -11.42 -5.10 0.07
N LEU A 182 -11.71 -5.92 -0.94
CA LEU A 182 -13.10 -6.22 -1.31
C LEU A 182 -13.76 -7.05 -0.19
N ILE A 183 -14.76 -6.45 0.44
CA ILE A 183 -15.56 -7.05 1.52
C ILE A 183 -16.45 -8.19 1.03
N ALA A 184 -16.79 -9.12 1.91
CA ALA A 184 -17.59 -10.29 1.56
C ALA A 184 -18.98 -9.93 0.98
N PRO A 185 -19.73 -8.92 1.49
CA PRO A 185 -21.01 -8.51 0.90
C PRO A 185 -20.91 -8.10 -0.57
N ILE A 186 -19.87 -7.38 -0.96
CA ILE A 186 -19.65 -6.95 -2.36
C ILE A 186 -19.34 -8.15 -3.26
N LYS A 187 -18.48 -9.08 -2.80
CA LYS A 187 -18.17 -10.32 -3.54
C LYS A 187 -19.42 -11.19 -3.75
N LYS A 188 -20.29 -11.25 -2.74
CA LYS A 188 -21.55 -12.00 -2.75
C LYS A 188 -22.69 -11.24 -3.45
N ARG A 189 -22.47 -9.99 -3.88
CA ARG A 189 -23.49 -9.11 -4.45
C ARG A 189 -24.70 -8.91 -3.53
N ASP A 190 -24.45 -8.75 -2.22
CA ASP A 190 -25.50 -8.45 -1.26
C ASP A 190 -26.15 -7.08 -1.60
N PRO A 191 -27.47 -7.02 -1.85
CA PRO A 191 -28.13 -5.78 -2.26
C PRO A 191 -28.17 -4.70 -1.17
N ARG A 192 -27.82 -5.04 0.08
CA ARG A 192 -27.76 -4.10 1.20
C ARG A 192 -26.49 -3.26 1.21
N VAL A 193 -25.48 -3.62 0.43
CA VAL A 193 -24.17 -2.94 0.43
C VAL A 193 -23.80 -2.49 -0.98
N GLY A 194 -23.49 -1.20 -1.11
CA GLY A 194 -23.06 -0.56 -2.36
C GLY A 194 -21.67 0.04 -2.24
N ARG A 195 -21.22 0.69 -3.32
CA ARG A 195 -20.04 1.58 -3.31
C ARG A 195 -20.52 3.02 -3.29
N LEU A 196 -19.80 3.89 -2.57
CA LEU A 196 -20.03 5.33 -2.60
C LEU A 196 -19.84 5.90 -4.03
N PHE A 197 -18.85 5.36 -4.75
CA PHE A 197 -18.59 5.67 -6.15
C PHE A 197 -18.99 4.46 -7.02
N PRO A 198 -20.22 4.40 -7.56
CA PRO A 198 -20.62 3.33 -8.47
C PRO A 198 -19.70 3.23 -9.70
N ASN A 199 -19.28 4.39 -10.22
CA ASN A 199 -18.38 4.52 -11.38
C ASN A 199 -16.92 4.75 -10.94
N TYR A 200 -16.46 4.06 -9.90
CA TYR A 200 -15.15 4.30 -9.29
C TYR A 200 -13.98 4.33 -10.30
N LYS A 201 -13.98 3.50 -11.34
CA LYS A 201 -12.93 3.52 -12.37
C LYS A 201 -12.81 4.90 -13.05
N ALA A 202 -13.94 5.51 -13.41
CA ALA A 202 -13.94 6.83 -14.04
C ALA A 202 -13.44 7.91 -13.07
N GLU A 203 -13.83 7.82 -11.80
CA GLU A 203 -13.35 8.73 -10.75
C GLU A 203 -11.83 8.57 -10.51
N GLU A 204 -11.33 7.33 -10.53
CA GLU A 204 -9.91 7.01 -10.36
C GLU A 204 -9.06 7.53 -11.52
N ILE A 205 -9.55 7.41 -12.75
CA ILE A 205 -8.91 8.00 -13.94
C ILE A 205 -8.90 9.52 -13.82
N ALA A 206 -10.03 10.15 -13.51
CA ALA A 206 -10.10 11.60 -13.35
C ALA A 206 -9.18 12.11 -12.23
N TYR A 207 -9.05 11.37 -11.12
CA TYR A 207 -8.11 11.67 -10.06
C TYR A 207 -6.66 11.57 -10.54
N TYR A 208 -6.31 10.51 -11.27
CA TYR A 208 -4.97 10.35 -11.83
C TYR A 208 -4.62 11.44 -12.85
N GLU A 209 -5.53 11.81 -13.75
CA GLU A 209 -5.29 12.87 -14.74
C GLU A 209 -5.03 14.23 -14.07
N ARG A 210 -5.73 14.54 -12.98
CA ARG A 210 -5.52 15.80 -12.23
C ARG A 210 -4.24 15.80 -11.40
N THR A 211 -3.89 14.67 -10.80
CA THR A 211 -2.87 14.62 -9.73
C THR A 211 -1.59 13.91 -10.13
N GLY A 212 -1.63 13.02 -11.12
CA GLY A 212 -0.58 12.06 -11.44
C GLY A 212 -0.35 11.00 -10.37
N ILE A 213 -1.25 10.86 -9.38
CA ILE A 213 -1.03 9.99 -8.22
C ILE A 213 -1.67 8.62 -8.47
N PHE A 214 -0.84 7.58 -8.56
CA PHE A 214 -1.26 6.19 -8.39
C PHE A 214 -0.79 5.69 -7.00
N PRO A 215 -1.70 5.56 -6.02
CA PRO A 215 -1.32 5.42 -4.61
C PRO A 215 -0.44 4.21 -4.29
N ILE A 216 0.65 4.46 -3.55
CA ILE A 216 1.55 3.44 -3.00
C ILE A 216 0.99 2.96 -1.65
N MET A 217 0.86 1.63 -1.50
CA MET A 217 0.33 1.02 -0.28
C MET A 217 1.42 0.51 0.64
N HIS A 218 2.35 -0.26 0.07
CA HIS A 218 3.38 -0.96 0.81
C HIS A 218 4.78 -0.57 0.32
N VAL A 219 5.75 -0.68 1.23
CA VAL A 219 7.18 -0.52 0.97
C VAL A 219 7.92 -1.79 1.36
N MET A 220 9.18 -1.91 0.95
CA MET A 220 10.02 -3.03 1.33
C MET A 220 10.92 -2.65 2.50
N GLY A 221 10.53 -3.06 3.71
CA GLY A 221 11.29 -2.89 4.93
C GLY A 221 12.49 -3.83 5.00
N ILE A 222 13.57 -3.38 5.63
CA ILE A 222 14.80 -4.15 5.87
C ILE A 222 15.32 -3.87 7.27
N ARG A 223 15.87 -4.88 7.94
CA ARG A 223 16.50 -4.70 9.24
C ARG A 223 17.82 -3.90 9.10
N PRO A 224 18.05 -2.87 9.94
CA PRO A 224 19.24 -2.02 9.86
C PRO A 224 20.56 -2.79 10.05
N ASP A 225 20.56 -3.85 10.88
CA ASP A 225 21.77 -4.62 11.13
C ASP A 225 22.27 -5.39 9.88
N ILE A 226 21.40 -5.63 8.90
CA ILE A 226 21.79 -6.15 7.58
C ILE A 226 22.49 -5.06 6.78
N VAL A 227 21.93 -3.85 6.76
CA VAL A 227 22.50 -2.70 6.03
C VAL A 227 23.87 -2.35 6.57
N VAL A 228 24.05 -2.36 7.90
CA VAL A 228 25.35 -2.09 8.55
C VAL A 228 26.39 -3.17 8.18
N ARG A 229 26.00 -4.45 8.20
CA ARG A 229 26.92 -5.56 7.89
C ARG A 229 27.21 -5.69 6.40
N HIS A 230 26.24 -5.38 5.55
CA HIS A 230 26.27 -5.57 4.12
C HIS A 230 25.63 -4.37 3.38
N PRO A 231 26.33 -3.21 3.31
CA PRO A 231 25.77 -1.98 2.73
C PRO A 231 25.35 -2.08 1.25
N TRP A 232 25.83 -3.09 0.53
CA TRP A 232 25.50 -3.37 -0.87
C TRP A 232 24.18 -4.16 -1.04
N VAL A 233 23.63 -4.76 0.03
CA VAL A 233 22.40 -5.56 -0.02
C VAL A 233 21.18 -4.76 -0.50
N PRO A 234 20.91 -3.54 0.01
CA PRO A 234 19.79 -2.72 -0.46
C PRO A 234 19.80 -2.48 -1.97
N ILE A 235 20.97 -2.16 -2.54
CA ILE A 235 21.16 -1.90 -3.97
C ILE A 235 20.88 -3.17 -4.78
N ASN A 236 21.46 -4.30 -4.39
CA ASN A 236 21.30 -5.56 -5.11
C ASN A 236 19.87 -6.11 -5.03
N LEU A 237 19.18 -5.92 -3.89
CA LEU A 237 17.76 -6.22 -3.78
C LEU A 237 16.92 -5.32 -4.69
N TYR A 238 17.17 -4.02 -4.70
CA TYR A 238 16.45 -3.07 -5.55
C TYR A 238 16.57 -3.45 -7.04
N ILE A 239 17.78 -3.75 -7.50
CA ILE A 239 18.04 -4.20 -8.89
C ILE A 239 17.26 -5.49 -9.20
N ALA A 240 17.30 -6.47 -8.31
CA ALA A 240 16.63 -7.75 -8.52
C ALA A 240 15.10 -7.62 -8.53
N PHE A 241 14.53 -6.77 -7.67
CA PHE A 241 13.11 -6.45 -7.72
C PHE A 241 12.70 -5.74 -9.01
N GLU A 242 13.52 -4.79 -9.47
CA GLU A 242 13.27 -4.10 -10.74
C GLU A 242 13.31 -5.09 -11.92
N GLU A 243 14.33 -5.95 -11.99
CA GLU A 243 14.43 -6.98 -13.03
C GLU A 243 13.25 -7.96 -12.99
N ALA A 244 12.84 -8.41 -11.81
CA ALA A 244 11.69 -9.30 -11.64
C ALA A 244 10.38 -8.64 -12.10
N LYS A 245 10.17 -7.36 -11.79
CA LYS A 245 9.03 -6.58 -12.29
C LYS A 245 9.07 -6.48 -13.81
N GLN A 246 10.22 -6.20 -14.42
CA GLN A 246 10.33 -6.11 -15.89
C GLN A 246 10.00 -7.45 -16.57
N VAL A 247 10.48 -8.57 -16.02
CA VAL A 247 10.13 -9.92 -16.50
C VAL A 247 8.62 -10.16 -16.41
N ALA A 248 8.01 -9.78 -15.29
CA ALA A 248 6.56 -9.90 -15.07
C ALA A 248 5.75 -9.04 -16.05
N MET A 249 6.08 -7.75 -16.17
CA MET A 249 5.37 -6.82 -17.06
C MET A 249 5.38 -7.31 -18.51
N LYS A 250 6.55 -7.74 -19.01
CA LYS A 250 6.68 -8.34 -20.36
C LYS A 250 5.85 -9.62 -20.52
N ARG A 251 5.78 -10.45 -19.49
CA ARG A 251 4.98 -11.68 -19.50
C ARG A 251 3.48 -11.36 -19.53
N MET A 252 3.05 -10.35 -18.77
CA MET A 252 1.65 -9.91 -18.68
C MET A 252 1.12 -9.30 -19.98
N GLU A 253 1.96 -8.86 -20.92
CA GLU A 253 1.51 -8.45 -22.25
C GLU A 253 0.79 -9.57 -23.04
N ASN A 254 1.06 -10.84 -22.72
CA ASN A 254 0.44 -11.99 -23.37
C ASN A 254 -0.96 -12.27 -22.79
N PRO A 255 -2.05 -12.00 -23.53
CA PRO A 255 -3.42 -12.18 -23.01
C PRO A 255 -3.79 -13.62 -22.67
N ARG A 256 -3.03 -14.61 -23.16
CA ARG A 256 -3.35 -16.03 -22.96
C ARG A 256 -3.08 -16.53 -21.54
N ILE A 257 -2.31 -15.79 -20.75
CA ILE A 257 -1.97 -16.22 -19.38
C ILE A 257 -3.01 -15.75 -18.35
N VAL A 258 -3.93 -14.86 -18.73
CA VAL A 258 -4.97 -14.33 -17.87
C VAL A 258 -6.35 -14.69 -18.45
N PRO A 259 -7.22 -15.43 -17.74
CA PRO A 259 -8.51 -15.87 -18.24
C PRO A 259 -9.57 -14.74 -18.17
N LEU A 260 -9.30 -13.60 -18.81
CA LEU A 260 -10.23 -12.47 -18.94
C LEU A 260 -10.51 -12.20 -20.41
N ALA A 261 -11.80 -12.19 -20.79
CA ALA A 261 -12.23 -12.05 -22.19
C ALA A 261 -11.71 -10.77 -22.87
N TRP A 262 -11.71 -9.66 -22.13
CA TRP A 262 -11.26 -8.34 -22.61
C TRP A 262 -9.92 -7.93 -22.00
N TYR A 263 -9.05 -8.89 -21.69
CA TYR A 263 -7.77 -8.61 -21.05
C TYR A 263 -6.91 -7.62 -21.85
N ARG A 264 -6.80 -7.84 -23.16
CA ARG A 264 -5.94 -7.01 -24.02
C ARG A 264 -6.42 -5.56 -24.09
N GLU A 265 -7.72 -5.36 -24.20
CA GLU A 265 -8.34 -4.03 -24.19
C GLU A 265 -8.09 -3.31 -22.85
N ALA A 266 -8.29 -4.00 -21.72
CA ALA A 266 -8.01 -3.45 -20.40
C ALA A 266 -6.52 -3.11 -20.19
N TRP A 267 -5.62 -3.91 -20.76
CA TRP A 267 -4.17 -3.65 -20.73
C TRP A 267 -3.80 -2.40 -21.54
N GLU A 268 -4.29 -2.28 -22.77
CA GLU A 268 -4.03 -1.13 -23.65
C GLU A 268 -4.61 0.17 -23.09
N GLU A 269 -5.81 0.11 -22.53
CA GLU A 269 -6.44 1.23 -21.83
C GLU A 269 -5.61 1.66 -20.62
N GLN A 270 -5.13 0.71 -19.80
CA GLN A 270 -4.26 1.02 -18.67
C GLN A 270 -2.97 1.68 -19.12
N GLN A 271 -2.31 1.20 -20.19
CA GLN A 271 -1.09 1.81 -20.72
C GLN A 271 -1.33 3.24 -21.22
N ALA A 272 -2.48 3.48 -21.89
CA ALA A 272 -2.84 4.82 -22.34
C ALA A 272 -3.03 5.81 -21.19
N ILE A 273 -3.51 5.35 -20.03
CA ILE A 273 -3.80 6.20 -18.87
C ILE A 273 -2.56 6.34 -17.97
N LEU A 274 -1.95 5.22 -17.58
CA LEU A 274 -0.91 5.16 -16.55
C LEU A 274 0.52 5.06 -17.10
N GLY A 275 0.69 4.89 -18.41
CA GLY A 275 1.97 4.64 -19.06
C GLY A 275 2.40 3.17 -18.99
N ASP A 276 3.61 2.89 -19.47
CA ASP A 276 4.13 1.53 -19.62
C ASP A 276 4.52 0.86 -18.30
N ASP A 277 4.87 1.64 -17.28
CA ASP A 277 5.24 1.14 -15.96
C ASP A 277 4.56 1.90 -14.80
N PRO A 278 3.29 1.59 -14.51
CA PRO A 278 2.60 2.14 -13.34
C PRO A 278 3.23 1.69 -12.00
N TRP A 279 4.02 0.61 -12.00
CA TRP A 279 4.66 0.02 -10.84
C TRP A 279 6.13 0.45 -10.65
N ALA A 280 6.53 1.56 -11.27
CA ALA A 280 7.87 2.12 -11.12
C ALA A 280 8.33 2.18 -9.65
N TYR A 281 9.57 1.75 -9.39
CA TYR A 281 10.22 1.85 -8.08
C TYR A 281 11.04 3.14 -7.97
N GLY A 282 11.57 3.42 -6.77
CA GLY A 282 12.39 4.60 -6.51
C GLY A 282 11.58 5.80 -6.02
N VAL A 283 12.27 6.81 -5.48
CA VAL A 283 11.64 7.97 -4.81
C VAL A 283 11.45 9.18 -5.73
N GLU A 284 12.02 9.14 -6.93
CA GLU A 284 11.99 10.22 -7.91
C GLU A 284 10.85 10.06 -8.92
N GLY A 285 10.78 10.97 -9.91
CA GLY A 285 9.83 10.89 -11.03
C GLY A 285 8.37 10.83 -10.57
N GLN A 286 7.61 9.85 -11.06
CA GLN A 286 6.18 9.69 -10.78
C GLN A 286 5.86 9.39 -9.29
N ASN A 287 6.87 8.99 -8.51
CA ASN A 287 6.67 8.60 -7.11
C ASN A 287 6.80 9.75 -6.13
N ALA A 288 7.56 10.79 -6.47
CA ALA A 288 7.85 11.91 -5.56
C ALA A 288 6.56 12.55 -5.04
N ARG A 289 5.66 12.95 -5.95
CA ARG A 289 4.37 13.56 -5.58
C ARG A 289 3.47 12.63 -4.77
N THR A 290 3.48 11.32 -5.09
CA THR A 290 2.69 10.31 -4.36
C THR A 290 3.19 10.19 -2.91
N LEU A 291 4.51 10.13 -2.72
CA LEU A 291 5.16 10.04 -1.41
C LEU A 291 4.97 11.33 -0.59
N GLU A 292 5.17 12.50 -1.20
CA GLU A 292 4.93 13.80 -0.55
C GLU A 292 3.48 13.93 -0.07
N THR A 293 2.52 13.51 -0.90
CA THR A 293 1.09 13.57 -0.58
C THR A 293 0.75 12.68 0.61
N VAL A 294 1.20 11.42 0.62
CA VAL A 294 0.90 10.51 1.74
C VAL A 294 1.64 10.88 3.03
N ILE A 295 2.84 11.46 2.95
CA ILE A 295 3.53 12.07 4.11
C ILE A 295 2.70 13.24 4.65
N GLY A 296 2.15 14.07 3.75
CA GLY A 296 1.24 15.16 4.10
C GLY A 296 0.00 14.65 4.85
N TYR A 297 -0.65 13.61 4.33
CA TYR A 297 -1.80 12.99 4.99
C TYR A 297 -1.43 12.37 6.34
N ALA A 298 -0.29 11.67 6.43
CA ALA A 298 0.18 11.09 7.67
C ALA A 298 0.35 12.16 8.77
N HIS A 299 0.94 13.30 8.42
CA HIS A 299 1.12 14.40 9.35
C HIS A 299 -0.22 15.08 9.72
N GLN A 300 -1.06 15.40 8.72
CA GLN A 300 -2.35 16.04 8.93
C GLN A 300 -3.29 15.23 9.83
N GLN A 301 -3.22 13.91 9.74
CA GLN A 301 -4.05 12.98 10.51
C GLN A 301 -3.36 12.50 11.80
N GLY A 302 -2.21 13.11 12.17
CA GLY A 302 -1.47 12.82 13.41
C GLY A 302 -0.87 11.42 13.51
N LEU A 303 -0.68 10.72 12.39
CA LEU A 303 0.08 9.46 12.35
C LEU A 303 1.56 9.70 12.66
N ILE A 304 2.11 10.80 12.15
CA ILE A 304 3.47 11.27 12.40
C ILE A 304 3.43 12.68 13.00
N ASP A 305 4.32 12.95 13.94
CA ASP A 305 4.38 14.19 14.73
C ASP A 305 4.98 15.39 13.98
N ARG A 306 5.70 15.10 12.90
CA ARG A 306 6.35 16.08 12.02
C ARG A 306 6.35 15.58 10.58
N LYS A 307 6.40 16.50 9.63
CA LYS A 307 6.70 16.13 8.23
C LYS A 307 8.15 15.65 8.14
N VAL A 308 8.33 14.50 7.50
CA VAL A 308 9.66 13.91 7.22
C VAL A 308 10.02 14.09 5.76
N ALA A 309 11.32 14.23 5.46
CA ALA A 309 11.76 14.22 4.08
C ALA A 309 11.72 12.79 3.53
N ILE A 310 11.50 12.65 2.22
CA ILE A 310 11.49 11.33 1.56
C ILE A 310 12.85 10.62 1.74
N SER A 311 13.96 11.38 1.71
CA SER A 311 15.31 10.88 1.96
C SER A 311 15.51 10.28 3.36
N ASP A 312 14.71 10.69 4.34
CA ASP A 312 14.79 10.15 5.71
C ASP A 312 14.02 8.83 5.84
N LEU A 313 13.14 8.54 4.86
CA LEU A 313 12.31 7.35 4.82
C LEU A 313 12.91 6.20 4.02
N PHE A 314 13.83 6.44 3.10
CA PHE A 314 14.34 5.39 2.22
C PHE A 314 15.86 5.38 2.17
N LEU A 315 16.43 4.18 2.16
CA LEU A 315 17.84 3.98 1.90
C LEU A 315 18.18 4.46 0.49
N ASP A 316 19.35 5.08 0.34
CA ASP A 316 19.88 5.41 -0.97
C ASP A 316 20.26 4.11 -1.71
N VAL A 317 19.59 3.88 -2.84
CA VAL A 317 19.82 2.74 -3.73
C VAL A 317 20.52 3.16 -5.03
N SER A 318 21.07 4.37 -5.08
CA SER A 318 21.84 4.85 -6.21
C SER A 318 23.15 4.07 -6.37
N GLN A 319 23.55 3.83 -7.62
CA GLN A 319 24.81 3.16 -7.95
C GLN A 319 25.96 4.15 -8.19
N GLY A 320 25.79 5.42 -7.79
CA GLY A 320 26.67 6.53 -8.17
C GLY A 320 26.55 6.92 -9.66
N ARG A 321 27.38 7.88 -10.09
CA ARG A 321 27.40 8.36 -11.49
C ARG A 321 28.25 7.44 -12.37
N LYS A 322 27.67 6.90 -13.44
CA LYS A 322 28.40 6.22 -14.53
C LYS A 322 28.39 7.08 -15.79
N ARG A 323 29.42 6.93 -16.64
CA ARG A 323 29.52 7.58 -17.95
C ARG A 323 29.08 6.57 -19.03
N GLY A 324 27.89 6.76 -19.62
CA GLY A 324 27.37 5.97 -20.75
C GLY A 324 26.38 4.83 -20.41
N ASP A 325 25.64 4.37 -21.43
CA ASP A 325 24.41 3.55 -21.32
C ASP A 325 24.60 2.02 -21.15
N LYS A 326 25.81 1.54 -20.81
CA LYS A 326 26.07 0.09 -20.75
C LYS A 326 26.03 -0.44 -19.32
N HIS A 327 25.00 -1.22 -19.03
CA HIS A 327 24.94 -2.10 -17.87
C HIS A 327 25.73 -3.38 -18.18
N ARG A 328 26.88 -3.56 -17.52
CA ARG A 328 27.44 -4.88 -17.23
C ARG A 328 27.50 -4.99 -15.71
N VAL A 329 26.75 -5.93 -15.16
CA VAL A 329 27.18 -6.66 -13.97
C VAL A 329 27.98 -7.84 -14.49
#